data_AF-A0A953XF06-F1
#
_entry.id   AF-A0A953XF06-F1
#
_cell.length_a   1.000
_cell.length_b   1.000
_cell.length_c   1.000
_cell.angle_alpha   90.00
_cell.angle_beta   90.00
_cell.angle_gamma   90.00
#
_symmetry.space_group_name_H-M   'P 1'
#
loop_
_entity.id
_entity.type
_entity.pdbx_description
1 polymer ?
#
loop_
_entity_poly.entity_id
_entity_poly.type
_entity_poly.pdbx_seq_one_letter_code
_entity_poly.pdbx_strand_id
1 'polypeptide(L)'
;MFDGKVNYITAGMALVFLMLLGRFAYMQVVNHEYYDDLAQDMRTSITLLEPQRADIVLRDGTVVAHTESVWDVYLDYDQFANPRTMLQRAHASPSRYDTDAVEDFIDHKLTPVQDAKLAGPSGRRRWFLYWQLRQDPVAQHDLDVCAQRLCLITGMTRGELDIKLNQLEAEV
;
A
#
# COMPACT_ATOMS: atom_id res chain seq x y z
N MET A 1 1.24 19.47 60.75
CA MET A 1 1.24 20.63 59.81
C MET A 1 1.39 20.21 58.34
N PHE A 2 1.92 19.02 58.02
CA PHE A 2 2.06 18.53 56.64
C PHE A 2 0.75 17.99 56.02
N ASP A 3 -0.14 17.38 56.82
CA ASP A 3 -1.35 16.72 56.30
C ASP A 3 -2.33 17.68 55.63
N GLY A 4 -2.47 18.90 56.16
CA GLY A 4 -3.33 19.93 55.56
C GLY A 4 -2.89 20.31 54.15
N LYS A 5 -1.57 20.45 53.93
CA LYS A 5 -1.00 20.83 52.62
C LYS A 5 -1.18 19.74 51.58
N VAL A 6 -0.99 18.47 51.98
CA VAL A 6 -1.23 17.31 51.11
C VAL A 6 -2.69 17.26 50.68
N ASN A 7 -3.64 17.45 51.61
CA ASN A 7 -5.06 17.45 51.29
C ASN A 7 -5.46 18.54 50.29
N TYR A 8 -4.89 19.74 50.38
CA TYR A 8 -5.17 20.80 49.39
C TYR A 8 -4.64 20.45 48.00
N ILE A 9 -3.45 19.85 47.90
CA ILE A 9 -2.88 19.43 46.61
C ILE A 9 -3.72 18.30 46.02
N THR A 10 -4.12 17.31 46.82
CA THR A 10 -4.99 16.21 46.38
C THR A 10 -6.35 16.71 45.93
N ALA A 11 -6.97 17.64 46.66
CA ALA A 11 -8.23 18.26 46.28
C ALA A 11 -8.09 19.07 44.98
N GLY A 12 -7.01 19.83 44.83
CA GLY A 12 -6.72 20.58 43.62
C GLY A 12 -6.53 19.66 42.41
N MET A 13 -5.78 18.57 42.57
CA MET A 13 -5.57 17.58 41.51
C MET A 13 -6.87 16.88 41.12
N ALA A 14 -7.70 16.51 42.10
CA ALA A 14 -9.01 15.91 41.85
C ALA A 14 -9.93 16.86 41.06
N LEU A 15 -9.93 18.15 41.39
CA LEU A 15 -10.74 19.15 40.69
C LEU A 15 -10.28 19.34 39.24
N VAL A 16 -8.97 19.44 39.00
CA VAL A 16 -8.41 19.51 37.64
C VAL A 16 -8.76 18.27 36.84
N PHE A 17 -8.66 17.08 37.45
CA PHE A 17 -9.01 15.84 36.80
C PHE A 17 -10.50 15.78 36.43
N LEU A 18 -11.37 16.25 37.32
CA LEU A 18 -12.81 16.32 37.07
C LEU A 18 -13.14 17.31 35.94
N MET A 19 -12.43 18.44 35.86
CA MET A 19 -12.57 19.38 34.76
C MET A 19 -12.15 18.76 33.41
N LEU A 20 -11.04 18.03 33.38
CA LEU A 20 -10.59 17.30 32.19
C LEU A 20 -11.58 16.20 31.80
N LEU A 21 -12.13 15.48 32.77
CA LEU A 21 -13.13 14.44 32.54
C LEU A 21 -14.44 15.03 31.99
N GLY A 22 -14.86 16.20 32.51
CA GLY A 22 -15.98 16.95 31.94
C GLY A 22 -15.72 17.41 30.51
N ARG A 23 -14.51 17.90 30.21
CA ARG A 23 -14.11 18.28 28.85
C ARG A 23 -14.09 17.07 27.91
N PHE A 24 -13.62 15.92 28.39
CA PHE A 24 -13.65 14.66 27.65
C PHE A 24 -15.10 14.25 27.37
N ALA A 25 -15.96 14.22 28.39
CA ALA A 25 -17.38 13.89 28.23
C ALA A 25 -18.09 14.84 27.26
N TYR A 26 -17.75 16.13 27.27
CA TYR A 26 -18.27 17.09 26.29
C TYR A 26 -17.89 16.70 24.86
N MET A 27 -16.62 16.37 24.61
CA MET A 27 -16.19 15.93 23.27
C MET A 27 -16.87 14.63 22.86
N GLN A 28 -17.02 13.69 23.79
CA GLN A 28 -17.56 12.35 23.51
C GLN A 28 -19.09 12.31 23.37
N VAL A 29 -19.83 13.18 24.05
CA VAL A 29 -21.31 13.15 24.07
C VAL A 29 -21.92 14.27 23.24
N VAL A 30 -21.40 15.50 23.36
CA VAL A 30 -21.98 16.67 22.67
C VAL A 30 -21.44 16.79 21.25
N ASN A 31 -20.15 16.56 21.04
CA ASN A 31 -19.53 16.64 19.71
C ASN A 31 -19.42 15.29 19.02
N HIS A 32 -20.09 14.24 19.50
CA HIS A 32 -20.01 12.89 18.93
C HIS A 32 -20.34 12.89 17.44
N GLU A 33 -21.48 13.48 17.08
CA GLU A 33 -21.98 13.51 15.70
C GLU A 33 -21.00 14.22 14.77
N TYR A 34 -20.40 15.34 15.22
CA TYR A 34 -19.40 16.06 14.44
C TYR A 34 -18.14 15.23 14.13
N TYR A 35 -17.70 14.39 15.07
CA TYR A 35 -16.54 13.53 14.87
C TYR A 35 -16.86 12.27 14.06
N ASP A 36 -18.09 11.77 14.16
CA ASP A 36 -18.58 10.66 13.33
C ASP A 36 -18.69 11.07 11.86
N ASP A 37 -19.23 12.27 11.59
CA ASP A 37 -19.31 12.84 10.23
C ASP A 37 -17.91 13.02 9.62
N LEU A 38 -16.96 13.55 10.40
CA LEU A 38 -15.58 13.73 9.95
C LEU A 38 -14.90 12.39 9.62
N ALA A 39 -15.17 11.34 10.41
CA ALA A 39 -14.66 10.00 10.15
C ALA A 39 -15.28 9.38 8.88
N GLN A 40 -16.56 9.66 8.62
CA GLN A 40 -17.26 9.20 7.43
C GLN A 40 -16.83 9.94 6.16
N ASP A 41 -16.51 11.23 6.26
CA ASP A 41 -15.95 12.02 5.16
C ASP A 41 -14.55 11.54 4.79
N MET A 42 -13.69 11.20 5.76
CA MET A 42 -12.40 10.56 5.46
C MET A 42 -12.55 9.19 4.77
N ARG A 43 -13.67 8.49 4.99
CA ARG A 43 -13.98 7.22 4.31
C ARG A 43 -14.48 7.41 2.88
N THR A 44 -14.97 8.60 2.54
CA THR A 44 -15.60 8.88 1.25
C THR A 44 -14.63 9.68 0.38
N SER A 45 -13.90 8.99 -0.49
CA SER A 45 -13.06 9.67 -1.48
C SER A 45 -13.95 10.33 -2.53
N ILE A 46 -14.11 11.65 -2.46
CA ILE A 46 -14.77 12.43 -3.50
C ILE A 46 -13.74 12.62 -4.61
N THR A 47 -13.84 11.79 -5.65
CA THR A 47 -13.06 11.96 -6.87
C THR A 47 -13.88 12.78 -7.86
N LEU A 48 -13.30 13.85 -8.40
CA LEU A 48 -13.93 14.58 -9.50
C LEU A 48 -13.93 13.68 -10.74
N LEU A 49 -15.10 13.49 -11.35
CA LEU A 49 -15.17 12.98 -12.71
C LEU A 49 -14.87 14.12 -13.66
N GLU A 50 -13.76 14.01 -14.38
CA GLU A 50 -13.41 14.98 -15.41
C GLU A 50 -14.44 14.87 -16.57
N PRO A 51 -15.03 15.99 -17.03
CA PRO A 51 -16.03 15.94 -18.09
C PRO A 51 -15.39 15.47 -19.40
N GLN A 52 -16.08 14.59 -20.13
CA GLN A 52 -15.66 14.19 -21.47
C GLN A 52 -15.67 15.41 -22.41
N ARG A 53 -14.60 15.57 -23.19
CA ARG A 53 -14.52 16.61 -24.22
C ARG A 53 -15.48 16.28 -25.37
N ALA A 54 -16.09 17.30 -25.95
CA ALA A 54 -16.98 17.14 -27.10
C ALA A 54 -16.24 16.64 -28.35
N ASP A 55 -16.92 15.82 -29.13
CA ASP A 55 -16.42 15.26 -30.39
C ASP A 55 -16.37 16.32 -31.49
N ILE A 56 -15.31 16.27 -32.29
CA ILE A 56 -15.19 17.11 -33.49
C ILE A 56 -15.64 16.29 -34.69
N VAL A 57 -16.78 16.68 -35.26
CA VAL A 57 -17.38 16.05 -36.45
C VAL A 57 -17.30 16.97 -37.67
N LEU A 58 -16.93 16.40 -38.81
CA LEU A 58 -17.01 17.03 -40.13
C LEU A 58 -18.48 17.18 -40.57
N ARG A 59 -18.71 18.00 -41.61
CA ARG A 59 -20.06 18.27 -42.16
C ARG A 59 -20.76 17.04 -42.72
N ASP A 60 -20.00 16.03 -43.11
CA ASP A 60 -20.49 14.73 -43.61
C ASP A 60 -20.79 13.73 -42.48
N GLY A 61 -20.56 14.11 -41.22
CA GLY A 61 -20.74 13.26 -40.04
C GLY A 61 -19.50 12.45 -39.63
N THR A 62 -18.36 12.61 -40.31
CA THR A 62 -17.13 11.89 -39.97
C THR A 62 -16.49 12.45 -38.69
N VAL A 63 -16.25 11.61 -37.69
CA VAL A 63 -15.58 11.99 -36.44
C VAL A 63 -14.07 12.14 -36.68
N VAL A 64 -13.51 13.30 -36.38
CA VAL A 64 -12.08 13.63 -36.55
C VAL A 64 -11.33 13.56 -35.23
N ALA A 65 -11.99 13.90 -34.13
CA ALA A 65 -11.42 13.80 -32.80
C ALA A 65 -12.50 13.36 -31.81
N HIS A 66 -12.18 12.35 -31.02
CA HIS A 66 -13.01 11.78 -29.97
C HIS A 66 -12.13 11.51 -28.75
N THR A 67 -12.70 11.60 -27.55
CA THR A 67 -12.01 11.22 -26.31
C THR A 67 -12.33 9.77 -25.99
N GLU A 68 -11.32 8.90 -26.16
CA GLU A 68 -11.42 7.49 -25.80
C GLU A 68 -10.75 7.22 -24.45
N SER A 69 -11.31 6.31 -23.67
CA SER A 69 -10.67 5.84 -22.44
C SER A 69 -9.46 4.98 -22.80
N VAL A 70 -8.26 5.49 -22.52
CA VAL A 70 -7.02 4.73 -22.64
C VAL A 70 -6.69 4.13 -21.28
N TRP A 71 -6.38 2.83 -21.26
CA TRP A 71 -5.95 2.14 -20.05
C TRP A 71 -4.45 1.91 -20.10
N ASP A 72 -3.74 2.49 -19.14
CA ASP A 72 -2.33 2.18 -18.90
C ASP A 72 -2.23 1.07 -17.85
N VAL A 73 -1.42 0.05 -18.15
CA VAL A 73 -1.11 -1.03 -17.21
C VAL A 73 0.24 -0.73 -16.57
N TYR A 74 0.26 -0.57 -15.24
CA TYR A 74 1.50 -0.41 -14.48
C TYR A 74 1.86 -1.69 -13.73
N LEU A 75 3.17 -1.94 -13.59
CA LEU A 75 3.73 -3.07 -12.85
C LEU A 75 4.69 -2.53 -11.79
N ASP A 76 4.38 -2.72 -10.51
CA ASP A 76 5.24 -2.31 -9.39
C ASP A 76 6.15 -3.48 -8.97
N TYR A 77 7.40 -3.42 -9.42
CA TYR A 77 8.39 -4.47 -9.24
C TYR A 77 8.66 -4.82 -7.76
N ASP A 78 8.62 -3.83 -6.86
CA ASP A 78 8.86 -4.07 -5.43
C ASP A 78 7.70 -4.79 -4.77
N GLN A 79 6.47 -4.51 -5.20
CA GLN A 79 5.30 -5.27 -4.75
C GLN A 79 5.27 -6.69 -5.30
N PHE A 80 5.84 -6.93 -6.48
CA PHE A 80 6.02 -8.28 -7.00
C PHE A 80 7.05 -9.07 -6.20
N ALA A 81 8.21 -8.49 -5.88
CA ALA A 81 9.26 -9.16 -5.10
C ALA A 81 8.94 -9.31 -3.60
N ASN A 82 7.80 -8.77 -3.12
CA ASN A 82 7.43 -8.86 -1.72
C ASN A 82 6.93 -10.27 -1.34
N PRO A 83 7.50 -10.93 -0.31
CA PRO A 83 7.15 -12.31 0.02
C PRO A 83 5.69 -12.50 0.45
N ARG A 84 5.11 -11.50 1.12
CA ARG A 84 3.72 -11.61 1.60
C ARG A 84 2.72 -11.64 0.45
N THR A 85 2.93 -10.80 -0.55
CA THR A 85 2.07 -10.74 -1.74
C THR A 85 2.29 -11.99 -2.60
N MET A 86 3.51 -12.51 -2.65
CA MET A 86 3.86 -13.74 -3.34
C MET A 86 3.14 -14.97 -2.77
N LEU A 87 3.11 -15.13 -1.43
CA LEU A 87 2.33 -16.17 -0.77
C LEU A 87 0.83 -16.07 -1.11
N GLN A 88 0.28 -14.86 -1.05
CA GLN A 88 -1.13 -14.63 -1.41
C GLN A 88 -1.43 -15.03 -2.86
N ARG A 89 -0.52 -14.72 -3.80
CA ARG A 89 -0.65 -15.11 -5.22
C ARG A 89 -0.54 -16.63 -5.41
N ALA A 90 0.39 -17.28 -4.70
CA ALA A 90 0.56 -18.73 -4.73
C ALA A 90 -0.72 -19.44 -4.26
N HIS A 91 -1.29 -19.03 -3.11
CA HIS A 91 -2.56 -19.58 -2.63
C HIS A 91 -3.74 -19.30 -3.56
N ALA A 92 -3.78 -18.13 -4.21
CA ALA A 92 -4.84 -17.79 -5.15
C ALA A 92 -4.74 -18.55 -6.49
N SER A 93 -3.60 -19.15 -6.81
CA SER A 93 -3.39 -19.89 -8.06
C SER A 93 -2.46 -21.10 -7.89
N PRO A 94 -2.90 -22.16 -7.17
CA PRO A 94 -2.05 -23.32 -6.85
C PRO A 94 -1.54 -24.09 -8.07
N SER A 95 -2.21 -23.98 -9.22
CA SER A 95 -1.79 -24.66 -10.45
C SER A 95 -0.60 -23.99 -11.15
N ARG A 96 -0.20 -22.78 -10.72
CA ARG A 96 0.88 -21.99 -11.35
C ARG A 96 2.11 -21.85 -10.47
N TYR A 97 1.99 -22.12 -9.17
CA TYR A 97 3.08 -22.04 -8.22
C TYR A 97 3.23 -23.38 -7.54
N ASP A 98 4.46 -23.83 -7.37
CA ASP A 98 4.75 -24.89 -6.41
C ASP A 98 4.62 -24.29 -5.01
N THR A 99 3.55 -24.64 -4.30
CA THR A 99 3.22 -24.03 -3.01
C THR A 99 4.28 -24.38 -1.97
N ASP A 100 4.81 -25.60 -2.03
CA ASP A 100 5.86 -26.07 -1.12
C ASP A 100 7.16 -25.30 -1.36
N ALA A 101 7.51 -25.01 -2.61
CA ALA A 101 8.70 -24.20 -2.95
C ALA A 101 8.56 -22.73 -2.52
N VAL A 102 7.34 -22.18 -2.57
CA VAL A 102 7.06 -20.81 -2.10
C VAL A 102 7.10 -20.74 -0.57
N GLU A 103 6.54 -21.73 0.12
CA GLU A 103 6.63 -21.84 1.58
C GLU A 103 8.08 -22.05 2.04
N ASP A 104 8.83 -22.92 1.36
CA ASP A 104 10.26 -23.13 1.60
C ASP A 104 11.08 -21.84 1.40
N PHE A 105 10.78 -21.09 0.34
CA PHE A 105 11.38 -19.78 0.08
C PHE A 105 11.12 -18.80 1.23
N ILE A 106 9.90 -18.77 1.74
CA ILE A 106 9.52 -17.90 2.86
C ILE A 106 10.22 -18.34 4.15
N ASP A 107 10.23 -19.63 4.46
CA ASP A 107 10.78 -20.13 5.72
C ASP A 107 12.32 -20.13 5.74
N HIS A 108 12.98 -20.51 4.65
CA HIS A 108 14.44 -20.64 4.59
C HIS A 108 15.15 -19.34 4.18
N LYS A 109 14.62 -18.59 3.19
CA LYS A 109 15.29 -17.39 2.68
C LYS A 109 14.89 -16.11 3.41
N LEU A 110 13.76 -16.10 4.10
CA LEU A 110 13.42 -15.02 5.04
C LEU A 110 13.80 -15.36 6.47
N THR A 111 14.68 -16.35 6.69
CA THR A 111 15.19 -16.67 8.03
C THR A 111 15.39 -15.36 8.79
N PRO A 112 14.66 -15.16 9.91
CA PRO A 112 14.80 -13.92 10.66
C PRO A 112 16.27 -13.85 11.00
N VAL A 113 16.99 -12.88 10.41
CA VAL A 113 18.36 -12.54 10.79
C VAL A 113 18.28 -12.52 12.31
N GLN A 114 18.95 -13.49 12.96
CA GLN A 114 18.90 -13.80 14.40
C GLN A 114 18.44 -12.59 15.20
N ASP A 115 17.59 -12.75 16.22
CA ASP A 115 17.19 -11.77 17.27
C ASP A 115 18.35 -10.89 17.80
N ALA A 116 18.98 -10.14 16.91
CA ALA A 116 19.95 -9.13 17.14
C ALA A 116 19.06 -7.97 17.47
N LYS A 117 19.23 -7.38 18.66
CA LYS A 117 18.59 -6.10 18.99
C LYS A 117 18.95 -5.10 17.89
N LEU A 118 18.08 -4.97 16.89
CA LEU A 118 18.25 -4.03 15.79
C LEU A 118 17.86 -2.67 16.37
N ALA A 119 18.83 -1.77 16.53
CA ALA A 119 18.51 -0.36 16.73
C ALA A 119 17.71 0.11 15.50
N GLY A 120 16.48 0.60 15.70
CA GLY A 120 15.64 1.13 14.62
C GLY A 120 16.22 2.41 13.98
N PRO A 121 15.52 3.07 13.05
CA PRO A 121 14.48 2.58 12.13
C PRO A 121 15.13 2.26 10.76
N SER A 122 15.19 0.98 10.40
CA SER A 122 15.97 0.50 9.26
C SER A 122 15.15 0.41 7.97
N GLY A 123 15.07 1.51 7.21
CA GLY A 123 14.78 1.43 5.77
C GLY A 123 15.92 0.73 5.01
N ARG A 124 17.17 1.02 5.40
CA ARG A 124 18.38 0.45 4.78
C ARG A 124 18.42 -1.08 4.80
N ARG A 125 18.05 -1.73 5.92
CA ARG A 125 18.10 -3.20 6.03
C ARG A 125 16.98 -3.90 5.24
N ARG A 126 15.81 -3.27 5.10
CA ARG A 126 14.71 -3.78 4.27
C ARG A 126 15.10 -3.80 2.80
N TRP A 127 15.80 -2.76 2.33
CA TRP A 127 16.29 -2.68 0.95
C TRP A 127 17.23 -3.86 0.59
N PHE A 128 18.17 -4.22 1.47
CA PHE A 128 19.05 -5.39 1.23
C PHE A 128 18.30 -6.72 1.17
N LEU A 129 17.25 -6.90 1.98
CA LEU A 129 16.40 -8.10 1.94
C LEU A 129 15.59 -8.16 0.64
N TYR A 130 14.93 -7.06 0.23
CA TYR A 130 14.22 -6.99 -1.05
C TYR A 130 15.14 -7.24 -2.23
N TRP A 131 16.36 -6.70 -2.20
CA TRP A 131 17.37 -6.95 -3.23
C TRP A 131 17.72 -8.43 -3.36
N GLN A 132 17.89 -9.15 -2.25
CA GLN A 132 18.14 -10.60 -2.29
C GLN A 132 16.94 -11.38 -2.82
N LEU A 133 15.72 -10.95 -2.52
CA LEU A 133 14.48 -11.55 -3.04
C LEU A 133 14.36 -11.38 -4.56
N ARG A 134 14.78 -10.23 -5.11
CA ARG A 134 14.79 -10.00 -6.57
C ARG A 134 15.68 -10.98 -7.34
N GLN A 135 16.73 -11.50 -6.71
CA GLN A 135 17.66 -12.46 -7.32
C GLN A 135 17.19 -13.92 -7.17
N ASP A 136 16.06 -14.14 -6.51
CA ASP A 136 15.55 -15.48 -6.27
C ASP A 136 14.87 -16.08 -7.51
N PRO A 137 15.12 -17.36 -7.85
CA PRO A 137 14.49 -18.00 -9.00
C PRO A 137 12.96 -18.05 -8.92
N VAL A 138 12.37 -18.16 -7.72
CA VAL A 138 10.91 -18.19 -7.56
C VAL A 138 10.33 -16.78 -7.81
N ALA A 139 10.99 -15.74 -7.31
CA ALA A 139 10.57 -14.34 -7.55
C ALA A 139 10.71 -13.94 -9.03
N GLN A 140 11.79 -14.37 -9.69
CA GLN A 140 11.99 -14.15 -11.12
C GLN A 140 10.95 -14.91 -11.96
N HIS A 141 10.62 -16.14 -11.59
CA HIS A 141 9.57 -16.89 -12.26
C HIS A 141 8.20 -16.21 -12.14
N ASP A 142 7.87 -15.68 -10.96
CA ASP A 142 6.61 -14.95 -10.72
C ASP A 142 6.53 -13.67 -11.56
N LEU A 143 7.62 -12.90 -11.60
CA LEU A 143 7.77 -11.75 -12.46
C LEU A 143 7.56 -12.13 -13.93
N ASP A 144 8.16 -13.23 -14.39
CA ASP A 144 8.06 -13.68 -15.76
C ASP A 144 6.64 -14.03 -16.18
N VAL A 145 5.91 -14.76 -15.32
CA VAL A 145 4.51 -15.10 -15.55
C VAL A 145 3.64 -13.84 -15.63
N CYS A 146 3.90 -12.85 -14.78
CA CYS A 146 3.15 -11.59 -14.78
C CYS A 146 3.45 -10.75 -16.02
N ALA A 147 4.73 -10.63 -16.40
CA ALA A 147 5.15 -9.95 -17.61
C ALA A 147 4.60 -10.62 -18.87
N GLN A 148 4.52 -11.95 -18.93
CA GLN A 148 3.85 -12.66 -20.04
C GLN A 148 2.37 -12.29 -20.15
N ARG A 149 1.64 -12.23 -19.03
CA ARG A 149 0.23 -11.80 -19.05
C ARG A 149 0.09 -10.34 -19.45
N LEU A 150 1.00 -9.50 -18.99
CA LEU A 150 1.02 -8.09 -19.34
C LEU A 150 1.23 -7.91 -20.85
N CYS A 151 2.16 -8.65 -21.46
CA CYS A 151 2.33 -8.71 -22.91
C CYS A 151 1.05 -9.16 -23.64
N LEU A 152 0.31 -10.14 -23.11
CA LEU A 152 -0.97 -10.58 -23.71
C LEU A 152 -2.05 -9.49 -23.66
N ILE A 153 -2.08 -8.70 -22.59
CA ILE A 153 -3.09 -7.64 -22.40
C ILE A 153 -2.74 -6.39 -23.20
N THR A 154 -1.47 -5.98 -23.19
CA THR A 154 -1.02 -4.75 -23.84
C THR A 154 -0.67 -4.95 -25.32
N GLY A 155 -0.55 -6.20 -25.78
CA GLY A 155 -0.05 -6.52 -27.11
C GLY A 155 1.45 -6.25 -27.29
N MET A 156 2.16 -5.85 -26.24
CA MET A 156 3.61 -5.58 -26.30
C MET A 156 4.41 -6.86 -26.40
N THR A 157 5.55 -6.79 -27.10
CA THR A 157 6.50 -7.90 -27.12
C THR A 157 7.29 -7.97 -25.82
N ARG A 158 7.79 -9.17 -25.48
CA ARG A 158 8.57 -9.37 -24.25
C ARG A 158 9.83 -8.48 -24.21
N GLY A 159 10.50 -8.30 -25.34
CA GLY A 159 11.70 -7.46 -25.43
C GLY A 159 11.43 -5.98 -25.15
N GLU A 160 10.29 -5.44 -25.60
CA GLU A 160 9.90 -4.06 -25.29
C GLU A 160 9.57 -3.88 -23.81
N LEU A 161 8.97 -4.89 -23.19
CA LEU A 161 8.67 -4.88 -21.77
C LEU A 161 9.95 -4.95 -20.93
N ASP A 162 10.90 -5.81 -21.28
CA ASP A 162 12.17 -5.94 -20.56
C ASP A 162 13.00 -4.65 -20.63
N ILE A 163 12.97 -3.91 -21.75
CA ILE A 163 13.62 -2.59 -21.85
C ILE A 163 13.02 -1.61 -20.84
N LYS A 164 11.68 -1.55 -20.73
CA LYS A 164 11.00 -0.69 -19.75
C LYS A 164 11.26 -1.15 -18.32
N LEU A 165 11.32 -2.46 -18.09
CA LEU A 165 11.62 -3.03 -16.77
C LEU A 165 13.03 -2.66 -16.31
N ASN A 166 14.02 -2.75 -17.21
CA ASN A 166 15.40 -2.37 -16.93
C ASN A 166 15.56 -0.87 -16.67
N GLN A 167 14.74 -0.01 -17.29
CA GLN A 167 14.70 1.42 -16.97
C GLN A 167 14.18 1.66 -15.55
N LEU A 168 13.13 0.95 -15.14
CA LEU A 168 12.61 1.01 -13.76
C LEU A 168 13.62 0.47 -12.74
N GLU A 169 14.34 -0.61 -13.06
CA GLU A 169 15.40 -1.12 -12.19
C GLU A 169 16.55 -0.13 -12.00
N ALA A 170 16.81 0.76 -12.97
CA ALA A 170 17.86 1.77 -12.90
C ALA A 170 17.47 3.04 -12.12
N GLU A 171 16.17 3.31 -11.96
CA GLU A 171 15.64 4.48 -11.22
C GLU A 171 15.47 4.22 -9.71
N VAL A 172 15.45 2.94 -9.28
CA VAL A 172 15.21 2.47 -7.90
C VAL A 172 16.50 2.08 -7.19
#